data_AF-A0A8J6XLK1-F1
#
_entry.id   AF-A0A8J6XLK1-F1
#
_cell.length_a   1.000
_cell.length_b   1.000
_cell.length_c   1.000
_cell.angle_alpha   90.00
_cell.angle_beta   90.00
_cell.angle_gamma   90.00
#
_symmetry.space_group_name_H-M   'P 1'
#
loop_
_entity.id
_entity.type
_entity.pdbx_description
1 polymer ?
#
loop_
_entity_poly.entity_id
_entity_poly.type
_entity_poly.pdbx_seq_one_letter_code
_entity_poly.pdbx_strand_id
1 'polypeptide(L)'
;MTQDVFFYRQKVLPEKISQLFSREEVYEAVKSLLAKKDLEKDSKLRKKLFEEVDLKLVQISAYSEEIDKLLTKEINFINQHSRFFMMNEKMWKAIKKEIFCLYSTIETNQTVKYKSDSNIDEQLNELCQQNNFLIMIEYKILEELYNKNLLFVNIQ
;
A
#
# COMPACT_ATOMS: atom_id res chain seq x y z
N MET A 1 6.96 -13.88 14.73
CA MET A 1 7.02 -13.86 13.26
C MET A 1 6.65 -12.46 12.86
N THR A 2 7.52 -11.72 12.17
CA THR A 2 7.19 -10.39 11.63
C THR A 2 6.38 -10.59 10.36
N GLN A 3 5.23 -9.91 10.27
CA GLN A 3 4.41 -9.86 9.06
C GLN A 3 4.67 -8.52 8.40
N ASP A 4 4.80 -8.54 7.09
CA ASP A 4 5.10 -7.33 6.31
C ASP A 4 3.96 -7.01 5.34
N VAL A 5 3.90 -5.74 4.97
CA VAL A 5 2.96 -5.17 4.01
C VAL A 5 3.57 -5.28 2.62
N PHE A 6 2.96 -6.10 1.77
CA PHE A 6 3.36 -6.25 0.37
C PHE A 6 2.40 -5.51 -0.55
N PHE A 7 2.94 -4.79 -1.53
CA PHE A 7 2.18 -3.94 -2.43
C PHE A 7 1.98 -4.60 -3.78
N TYR A 8 0.78 -4.44 -4.35
CA TYR A 8 0.39 -5.04 -5.60
C TYR A 8 -0.34 -4.04 -6.48
N ARG A 9 -0.03 -4.06 -7.78
CA ARG A 9 -0.84 -3.44 -8.83
C ARG A 9 -1.90 -4.43 -9.30
N GLN A 10 -3.16 -4.02 -9.30
CA GLN A 10 -4.23 -4.81 -9.94
C GLN A 10 -4.11 -4.76 -11.47
N LYS A 11 -4.28 -5.92 -12.13
CA LYS A 11 -4.25 -6.13 -13.59
C LYS A 11 -5.64 -6.43 -14.18
N VAL A 12 -6.66 -6.43 -13.34
CA VAL A 12 -8.03 -6.87 -13.64
C VAL A 12 -8.77 -5.84 -14.48
N LEU A 13 -8.73 -4.59 -14.04
CA LEU A 13 -9.34 -3.46 -14.73
C LEU A 13 -8.24 -2.64 -15.42
N PRO A 14 -8.43 -2.22 -16.68
CA PRO A 14 -7.51 -1.29 -17.31
C PRO A 14 -7.44 0.02 -16.51
N GLU A 15 -6.26 0.64 -16.47
CA GLU A 15 -6.02 1.89 -15.73
C GLU A 15 -7.05 2.98 -16.07
N LYS A 16 -7.34 3.18 -17.37
CA LYS A 16 -8.34 4.14 -17.83
C LYS A 16 -9.73 3.90 -17.23
N ILE A 17 -10.08 2.64 -16.97
CA ILE A 17 -11.37 2.27 -16.38
C ILE A 17 -11.33 2.52 -14.87
N SER A 18 -10.26 2.11 -14.18
CA SER A 18 -10.12 2.31 -12.73
C SER A 18 -10.17 3.78 -12.30
N GLN A 19 -9.76 4.70 -13.16
CA GLN A 19 -9.82 6.14 -12.92
C GLN A 19 -11.22 6.76 -13.12
N LEU A 20 -12.10 6.11 -13.89
CA LEU A 20 -13.46 6.59 -14.14
C LEU A 20 -14.42 6.24 -12.99
N PHE A 21 -14.06 5.24 -12.20
CA PHE A 21 -14.87 4.75 -11.10
C PHE A 21 -14.30 5.20 -9.76
N SER A 22 -15.19 5.30 -8.77
CA SER A 22 -14.79 5.44 -7.37
C SER A 22 -13.98 4.23 -6.92
N ARG A 23 -13.20 4.42 -5.85
CA ARG A 23 -12.38 3.36 -5.26
C ARG A 23 -13.24 2.19 -4.80
N GLU A 24 -14.40 2.48 -4.20
CA GLU A 24 -15.36 1.48 -3.74
C GLU A 24 -15.95 0.67 -4.90
N GLU A 25 -16.27 1.30 -6.03
CA GLU A 25 -16.74 0.60 -7.24
C GLU A 25 -15.66 -0.32 -7.82
N VAL A 26 -14.41 0.16 -7.89
CA VAL A 26 -13.27 -0.66 -8.31
C VAL A 26 -13.06 -1.85 -7.38
N TYR A 27 -13.12 -1.61 -6.06
CA TYR A 27 -13.00 -2.65 -5.05
C TYR A 27 -14.08 -3.73 -5.21
N GLU A 28 -15.35 -3.35 -5.29
CA GLU A 28 -16.46 -4.30 -5.43
C GLU A 28 -16.42 -5.05 -6.77
N ALA A 29 -15.97 -4.41 -7.85
CA ALA A 29 -15.76 -5.07 -9.14
C ALA A 29 -14.66 -6.14 -9.05
N VAL A 30 -13.50 -5.80 -8.49
CA VAL A 30 -12.38 -6.74 -8.28
C VAL A 30 -12.78 -7.87 -7.33
N LYS A 31 -13.47 -7.54 -6.24
CA LYS A 31 -13.99 -8.50 -5.25
C LYS A 31 -15.00 -9.46 -5.87
N SER A 32 -15.93 -8.96 -6.69
CA SER A 32 -16.92 -9.80 -7.38
C SER A 32 -16.28 -10.81 -8.33
N LEU A 33 -15.21 -10.42 -9.02
CA LEU A 33 -14.42 -11.33 -9.87
C LEU A 33 -13.68 -12.41 -9.07
N LEU A 34 -13.39 -12.12 -7.79
CA LEU A 34 -12.65 -12.97 -6.87
C LEU A 34 -13.53 -13.80 -5.94
N ALA A 35 -14.83 -13.48 -5.81
CA ALA A 35 -15.75 -14.06 -4.84
C ALA A 35 -15.90 -15.60 -4.90
N LYS A 36 -15.45 -16.24 -5.99
CA LYS A 36 -15.51 -17.71 -6.18
C LYS A 36 -14.14 -18.40 -6.10
N LYS A 37 -13.05 -17.67 -5.80
CA LYS A 37 -11.69 -18.20 -5.89
C LYS A 37 -10.85 -17.82 -4.66
N ASP A 38 -10.04 -18.78 -4.22
CA ASP A 38 -9.12 -18.61 -3.10
C ASP A 38 -7.74 -18.17 -3.63
N LEU A 39 -7.39 -16.90 -3.44
CA LEU A 39 -6.15 -16.31 -3.93
C LEU A 39 -4.90 -16.87 -3.24
N GLU A 40 -5.04 -17.41 -2.03
CA GLU A 40 -3.91 -18.01 -1.30
C GLU A 40 -3.55 -19.39 -1.89
N LYS A 41 -4.55 -20.12 -2.40
CA LYS A 41 -4.35 -21.46 -2.98
C LYS A 41 -3.96 -21.44 -4.46
N ASP A 42 -4.39 -20.43 -5.22
CA ASP A 42 -4.14 -20.33 -6.66
C ASP A 42 -3.15 -19.21 -6.99
N SER A 43 -1.85 -19.52 -6.81
CA SER A 43 -0.76 -18.59 -7.14
C SER A 43 -0.73 -18.17 -8.61
N LYS A 44 -1.21 -19.02 -9.54
CA LYS A 44 -1.29 -18.69 -10.97
C LYS A 44 -2.37 -17.65 -11.22
N LEU A 45 -3.52 -17.78 -10.58
CA LEU A 45 -4.57 -16.79 -10.62
C LEU A 45 -4.11 -15.47 -10.01
N ARG A 46 -3.46 -15.52 -8.83
CA ARG A 46 -2.91 -14.32 -8.19
C ARG A 46 -1.99 -13.54 -9.12
N LYS A 47 -1.04 -14.20 -9.78
CA LYS A 47 -0.12 -13.58 -10.76
C LYS A 47 -0.80 -13.02 -12.01
N LYS A 48 -1.97 -13.56 -12.38
CA LYS A 48 -2.77 -13.03 -13.51
C LYS A 48 -3.55 -11.78 -13.14
N LEU A 49 -3.99 -11.69 -11.89
CA LEU A 49 -4.85 -10.61 -11.40
C LEU A 49 -4.06 -9.47 -10.75
N PHE A 50 -2.89 -9.78 -10.20
CA PHE A 50 -2.05 -8.86 -9.48
C PHE A 50 -0.59 -9.01 -9.90
N GLU A 51 0.10 -7.88 -9.85
CA GLU A 51 1.54 -7.77 -10.02
C GLU A 51 2.13 -7.18 -8.75
N GLU A 52 3.02 -7.93 -8.11
CA GLU A 52 3.76 -7.42 -6.97
C GLU A 52 4.61 -6.24 -7.42
N VAL A 53 4.57 -5.15 -6.65
CA VAL A 53 5.41 -3.98 -6.87
C VAL A 53 6.75 -4.27 -6.21
N ASP A 54 7.80 -4.40 -7.01
CA ASP A 54 9.15 -4.68 -6.53
C ASP A 54 9.74 -3.43 -5.85
N LEU A 55 9.73 -3.42 -4.51
CA LEU A 55 10.28 -2.37 -3.67
C LEU A 55 11.53 -2.90 -2.95
N LYS A 56 12.62 -2.15 -3.01
CA LYS A 56 13.91 -2.53 -2.42
C LYS A 56 14.12 -1.95 -1.03
N LEU A 57 13.55 -0.77 -0.74
CA LEU A 57 13.80 -0.05 0.50
C LEU A 57 12.54 0.13 1.35
N VAL A 58 11.37 0.29 0.72
CA VAL A 58 10.10 0.42 1.43
C VAL A 58 9.65 -0.95 1.93
N GLN A 59 10.09 -1.30 3.14
CA GLN A 59 9.65 -2.48 3.88
C GLN A 59 8.89 -2.02 5.13
N ILE A 60 7.60 -2.33 5.17
CA ILE A 60 6.70 -1.84 6.22
C ILE A 60 6.14 -3.03 6.98
N SER A 61 6.34 -3.02 8.30
CA SER A 61 5.80 -4.04 9.19
C SER A 61 4.29 -3.86 9.36
N ALA A 62 3.55 -4.96 9.24
CA ALA A 62 2.13 -5.00 9.56
C ALA A 62 1.84 -4.80 11.06
N TYR A 63 2.87 -4.90 11.91
CA TYR A 63 2.79 -4.65 13.36
C TYR A 63 3.09 -3.21 13.76
N SER A 64 3.26 -2.30 12.80
CA SER A 64 3.26 -0.87 13.10
C SER A 64 1.94 -0.50 13.80
N GLU A 65 2.01 0.28 14.88
CA GLU A 65 0.87 0.48 15.79
C GLU A 65 -0.39 1.00 15.07
N GLU A 66 -0.21 1.91 14.09
CA GLU A 66 -1.32 2.48 13.32
C GLU A 66 -1.85 1.48 12.29
N ILE A 67 -0.97 0.72 11.63
CA ILE A 67 -1.33 -0.29 10.64
C ILE A 67 -2.07 -1.46 11.29
N ASP A 68 -1.56 -2.00 12.39
CA ASP A 68 -2.14 -3.13 13.13
C ASP A 68 -3.56 -2.80 13.63
N LYS A 69 -3.76 -1.58 14.15
CA LYS A 69 -5.08 -1.08 14.57
C LYS A 69 -6.06 -1.03 13.40
N LEU A 70 -5.62 -0.56 12.23
CA LEU A 70 -6.47 -0.48 11.04
C LEU A 70 -6.81 -1.88 10.51
N LEU A 71 -5.83 -2.79 10.43
CA LEU A 71 -6.03 -4.18 9.99
C LEU A 71 -7.05 -4.92 10.86
N THR A 72 -7.08 -4.63 12.16
CA THR A 72 -7.98 -5.30 13.11
C THR A 72 -9.42 -4.77 13.05
N LYS A 73 -9.64 -3.51 12.69
CA LYS A 73 -10.93 -2.83 12.91
C LYS A 73 -11.60 -2.26 11.66
N GLU A 74 -10.85 -1.93 10.62
CA GLU A 74 -11.34 -1.04 9.56
C GLU A 74 -11.06 -1.53 8.14
N ILE A 75 -10.28 -2.60 7.96
CA ILE A 75 -9.95 -3.14 6.64
C ILE A 75 -10.98 -4.14 6.16
N ASN A 76 -11.48 -3.88 4.95
CA ASN A 76 -12.31 -4.81 4.20
C ASN A 76 -11.42 -5.68 3.32
N PHE A 77 -11.18 -6.92 3.74
CA PHE A 77 -10.49 -7.90 2.93
C PHE A 77 -11.37 -8.38 1.77
N ILE A 78 -10.75 -8.66 0.62
CA ILE A 78 -11.42 -9.16 -0.59
C ILE A 78 -12.21 -10.43 -0.28
N ASN A 79 -11.60 -11.35 0.46
CA ASN A 79 -12.28 -12.53 1.02
C ASN A 79 -11.79 -12.77 2.47
N GLN A 80 -12.56 -13.51 3.26
CA GLN A 80 -12.28 -13.75 4.69
C GLN A 80 -11.02 -14.60 4.98
N HIS A 81 -10.51 -15.32 3.99
CA HIS A 81 -9.32 -16.17 4.05
C HIS A 81 -8.09 -15.55 3.37
N SER A 82 -8.27 -14.50 2.57
CA SER A 82 -7.21 -13.76 1.89
C SER A 82 -6.82 -12.56 2.73
N ARG A 83 -5.52 -12.30 2.86
CA ARG A 83 -5.03 -11.06 3.48
C ARG A 83 -4.90 -9.92 2.47
N PHE A 84 -5.59 -10.06 1.33
CA PHE A 84 -5.65 -9.07 0.27
C PHE A 84 -6.74 -8.03 0.51
N PHE A 85 -6.40 -6.76 0.33
CA PHE A 85 -7.36 -5.66 0.36
C PHE A 85 -6.92 -4.53 -0.59
N MET A 86 -7.87 -3.68 -0.99
CA MET A 86 -7.55 -2.48 -1.75
C MET A 86 -7.10 -1.36 -0.81
N MET A 87 -6.03 -0.65 -1.16
CA MET A 87 -5.52 0.45 -0.34
C MET A 87 -6.58 1.54 -0.17
N ASN A 88 -6.93 1.86 1.08
CA ASN A 88 -7.86 2.94 1.41
C ASN A 88 -7.12 4.17 1.96
N GLU A 89 -7.82 5.29 2.14
CA GLU A 89 -7.20 6.54 2.57
C GLU A 89 -6.53 6.46 3.95
N LYS A 90 -7.15 5.78 4.91
CA LYS A 90 -6.62 5.67 6.28
C LYS A 90 -5.35 4.84 6.32
N MET A 91 -5.37 3.68 5.65
CA MET A 91 -4.18 2.83 5.53
C MET A 91 -3.09 3.55 4.74
N TRP A 92 -3.44 4.27 3.68
CA TRP A 92 -2.47 5.03 2.91
C TRP A 92 -1.76 6.08 3.77
N LYS A 93 -2.50 6.83 4.61
CA LYS A 93 -1.90 7.77 5.57
C LYS A 93 -0.93 7.09 6.54
N ALA A 94 -1.30 5.93 7.10
CA ALA A 94 -0.41 5.17 7.98
C ALA A 94 0.87 4.72 7.24
N ILE A 95 0.74 4.22 6.01
CA ILE A 95 1.88 3.83 5.16
C ILE A 95 2.80 5.03 4.88
N LYS A 96 2.26 6.21 4.57
CA LYS A 96 3.09 7.42 4.35
C LYS A 96 3.93 7.76 5.58
N LYS A 97 3.37 7.61 6.78
CA LYS A 97 4.09 7.84 8.05
C LYS A 97 5.24 6.85 8.21
N GLU A 98 5.02 5.58 7.93
CA GLU A 98 6.08 4.57 7.99
C GLU A 98 7.19 4.85 6.96
N ILE A 99 6.83 5.22 5.73
CA ILE A 99 7.82 5.62 4.70
C ILE A 99 8.65 6.81 5.16
N PHE A 100 8.00 7.82 5.77
CA PHE A 100 8.70 8.97 6.33
C PHE A 100 9.66 8.58 7.47
N CYS A 101 9.21 7.72 8.39
CA CYS A 101 10.05 7.21 9.47
C CYS A 101 11.26 6.42 8.94
N LEU A 102 11.05 5.55 7.95
CA LEU A 102 12.12 4.81 7.27
C LEU A 102 13.15 5.76 6.65
N TYR A 103 12.69 6.76 5.91
CA TYR A 103 13.54 7.77 5.31
C TYR A 103 14.39 8.50 6.37
N SER A 104 13.73 8.98 7.43
CA SER A 104 14.41 9.73 8.50
C SER A 104 15.47 8.89 9.23
N THR A 105 15.20 7.60 9.44
CA THR A 105 16.11 6.68 10.12
C THR A 105 17.35 6.41 9.28
N ILE A 106 17.20 6.24 7.97
CA ILE A 106 18.29 5.97 7.03
C ILE A 106 19.20 7.20 6.85
N GLU A 107 18.62 8.41 6.80
CA GLU A 107 19.43 9.62 6.60
C GLU A 107 20.07 10.16 7.87
N THR A 108 19.35 10.15 8.99
CA THR A 108 19.79 10.86 10.20
C THR A 108 20.39 9.93 11.26
N ASN A 109 20.34 8.60 11.07
CA ASN A 109 20.58 7.60 12.11
C ASN A 109 19.77 7.88 13.40
N GLN A 110 18.67 8.61 13.27
CA GLN A 110 17.77 8.98 14.36
C GLN A 110 16.34 8.69 13.95
N THR A 111 15.56 8.16 14.89
CA THR A 111 14.13 7.96 14.69
C THR A 111 13.44 9.30 14.89
N VAL A 112 13.09 10.00 13.79
CA VAL A 112 12.39 11.29 13.88
C VAL A 112 10.92 11.02 14.21
N LYS A 113 10.46 11.56 15.36
CA LYS A 113 9.05 11.53 15.71
C LYS A 113 8.29 12.60 14.92
N TYR A 114 7.22 12.15 14.29
CA TYR A 114 6.32 12.91 13.45
C TYR A 114 5.71 14.13 14.17
N LYS A 115 5.65 15.30 13.50
CA LYS A 115 5.23 16.58 14.12
C LYS A 115 3.73 16.90 13.93
N SER A 116 3.08 16.54 12.82
CA SER A 116 1.61 16.65 12.65
C SER A 116 1.09 16.05 11.32
N ASP A 117 -0.14 15.51 11.32
CA ASP A 117 -0.76 14.81 10.17
C ASP A 117 -1.00 15.68 8.92
N SER A 118 -1.01 17.00 9.09
CA SER A 118 -1.47 17.94 8.06
C SER A 118 -0.50 18.18 6.90
N ASN A 119 0.78 17.75 6.98
CA ASN A 119 1.81 18.14 6.01
C ASN A 119 2.73 16.99 5.55
N ILE A 120 2.27 15.74 5.62
CA ILE A 120 3.14 14.58 5.34
C ILE A 120 3.72 14.58 3.93
N ASP A 121 2.93 15.02 2.95
CA ASP A 121 3.33 15.03 1.54
C ASP A 121 4.35 16.15 1.28
N GLU A 122 4.17 17.32 1.88
CA GLU A 122 5.16 18.41 1.83
C GLU A 122 6.47 17.99 2.51
N GLN A 123 6.40 17.36 3.69
CA GLN A 123 7.57 16.91 4.43
C GLN A 123 8.34 15.79 3.69
N LEU A 124 7.62 14.84 3.09
CA LEU A 124 8.24 13.84 2.22
C LEU A 124 8.91 14.52 1.04
N ASN A 125 8.24 15.45 0.36
CA ASN A 125 8.77 16.19 -0.78
C ASN A 125 9.98 17.08 -0.45
N GLU A 126 10.02 17.71 0.72
CA GLU A 126 11.17 18.51 1.18
C GLU A 126 12.37 17.61 1.48
N LEU A 127 12.14 16.50 2.19
CA LEU A 127 13.17 15.50 2.46
C LEU A 127 13.74 14.89 1.17
N CYS A 128 12.91 14.68 0.13
CA CYS A 128 13.36 14.20 -1.18
C CYS A 128 14.51 14.98 -1.79
N GLN A 129 14.55 16.30 -1.54
CA GLN A 129 15.53 17.18 -2.14
C GLN A 129 16.91 16.99 -1.49
N GLN A 130 16.99 16.25 -0.38
CA GLN A 130 18.12 16.31 0.53
C GLN A 130 19.09 15.12 0.53
N ASN A 131 18.77 13.86 0.16
CA ASN A 131 19.77 12.82 -0.23
C ASN A 131 19.33 11.34 -0.44
N ASN A 132 18.05 10.95 -0.62
CA ASN A 132 17.71 9.54 -0.93
C ASN A 132 16.77 9.33 -2.13
N PHE A 133 17.34 9.12 -3.32
CA PHE A 133 16.60 9.01 -4.57
C PHE A 133 15.70 7.75 -4.65
N LEU A 134 16.07 6.63 -4.03
CA LEU A 134 15.41 5.35 -4.27
C LEU A 134 14.09 5.16 -3.49
N ILE A 135 14.04 5.51 -2.19
CA ILE A 135 12.79 5.49 -1.39
C ILE A 135 11.74 6.39 -2.05
N MET A 136 12.17 7.51 -2.62
CA MET A 136 11.26 8.43 -3.26
C MET A 136 10.73 7.95 -4.61
N ILE A 137 11.54 7.22 -5.38
CA ILE A 137 11.02 6.52 -6.57
C ILE A 137 9.94 5.52 -6.13
N GLU A 138 10.23 4.72 -5.11
CA GLU A 138 9.31 3.71 -4.59
C GLU A 138 8.01 4.33 -4.06
N TYR A 139 8.10 5.40 -3.28
CA TYR A 139 6.95 6.18 -2.84
C TYR A 139 6.13 6.71 -4.03
N LYS A 140 6.77 7.31 -5.03
CA LYS A 140 6.06 7.85 -6.21
C LYS A 140 5.35 6.75 -7.00
N ILE A 141 5.95 5.57 -7.13
CA ILE A 141 5.30 4.40 -7.75
C ILE A 141 4.03 4.03 -6.97
N LEU A 142 4.12 3.94 -5.64
CA LEU A 142 2.97 3.60 -4.80
C LEU A 142 1.89 4.69 -4.85
N GLU A 143 2.28 5.96 -4.78
CA GLU A 143 1.37 7.10 -4.86
C GLU A 143 0.63 7.15 -6.20
N GLU A 144 1.34 6.93 -7.30
CA GLU A 144 0.74 6.87 -8.63
C GLU A 144 -0.31 5.74 -8.71
N LEU A 145 0.02 4.54 -8.22
CA LEU A 145 -0.91 3.42 -8.18
C LEU A 145 -2.12 3.69 -7.29
N TYR A 146 -1.92 4.33 -6.13
CA TYR A 146 -2.99 4.70 -5.22
C TYR A 146 -3.97 5.71 -5.85
N ASN A 147 -3.43 6.75 -6.48
CA ASN A 147 -4.21 7.80 -7.14
C ASN A 147 -5.00 7.27 -8.35
N LYS A 148 -4.50 6.19 -8.96
CA LYS A 148 -5.16 5.52 -10.10
C LYS A 148 -6.14 4.42 -9.70
N ASN A 149 -6.41 4.24 -8.39
CA ASN A 149 -7.22 3.13 -7.87
C ASN A 149 -6.69 1.75 -8.30
N LEU A 150 -5.36 1.60 -8.38
CA LEU A 150 -4.70 0.36 -8.78
C LEU A 150 -3.99 -0.37 -7.64
N LEU A 151 -3.80 0.29 -6.50
CA LEU A 151 -2.99 -0.21 -5.40
C LEU A 151 -3.77 -1.17 -4.48
N PHE A 152 -3.26 -2.38 -4.38
CA PHE A 152 -3.70 -3.42 -3.45
C PHE A 152 -2.56 -3.81 -2.52
N VAL A 153 -2.93 -4.42 -1.40
CA VAL A 153 -2.02 -4.84 -0.35
C VAL A 153 -2.28 -6.31 -0.02
N ASN A 154 -1.21 -7.03 0.30
CA ASN A 154 -1.28 -8.32 0.97
C ASN A 154 -0.42 -8.32 2.23
N ILE A 155 -0.86 -9.00 3.29
CA ILE A 155 -0.09 -9.17 4.53
C ILE A 155 0.49 -10.59 4.55
N GLN A 156 1.82 -10.73 4.63
CA GLN A 156 2.51 -12.03 4.66
C GLN A 156 3.40 -12.17 5.89
#